data_AF-A0A7S0XUT2-F1
#
_entry.id   AF-A0A7S0XUT2-F1
#
_cell.length_a   1.000
_cell.length_b   1.000
_cell.length_c   1.000
_cell.angle_alpha   90.00
_cell.angle_beta   90.00
_cell.angle_gamma   90.00
#
_symmetry.space_group_name_H-M   'P 1'
#
loop_
_entity.id
_entity.type
_entity.pdbx_description
1 polymer ?
#
loop_
_entity_poly.entity_id
_entity_poly.type
_entity_poly.pdbx_seq_one_letter_code
_entity_poly.pdbx_strand_id
1 'polypeptide(L)'
;AGGMRERVFEVLDLMSELIYTLSSDSLEAVRETFTKHLSLRASLVDIDAEVGGCAACSRSLRSIDLEDSELVEMLEQIDGIARVGEKQAQAFDAFKGWLSRNGPHDVVVDGANVGFFNARPDQGDSLSYAQVHRVVQWFQQRNQKPLLVMHCRHFSDSAKMSGADREKVEMWKRQKILYSTPAKMNDDWFWLFAGVWATKQAKKGTHVYMVSNDQMRDHHFQMLSTRNFLKWRERHWVNFFFADKSHSSEPSFAMPSKHSIRTQRATPDRKDLWHFPSSDKVGQWLCCSQEGPPQ
;
A
#
# COMPACT_ATOMS: atom_id res chain seq x y z
N ALA A 1 -5.61 12.84 -39.98
CA ALA A 1 -6.01 11.71 -39.11
C ALA A 1 -4.97 11.40 -38.03
N GLY A 2 -3.66 11.32 -38.34
CA GLY A 2 -2.60 10.97 -37.37
C GLY A 2 -2.54 11.84 -36.10
N GLY A 3 -2.56 13.17 -36.25
CA GLY A 3 -2.44 14.08 -35.09
C GLY A 3 -3.61 14.06 -34.10
N MET A 4 -4.83 13.65 -34.52
CA MET A 4 -5.95 13.48 -33.59
C MET A 4 -5.78 12.20 -32.77
N ARG A 5 -5.34 11.11 -33.42
CA ARG A 5 -5.08 9.83 -32.75
C ARG A 5 -3.98 9.94 -31.71
N GLU A 6 -2.90 10.66 -32.00
CA GLU A 6 -1.81 10.91 -31.05
C GLU A 6 -2.29 11.70 -29.83
N ARG A 7 -3.03 12.80 -30.04
CA ARG A 7 -3.59 13.60 -28.95
C ARG A 7 -4.53 12.81 -28.04
N VAL A 8 -5.33 11.90 -28.60
CA VAL A 8 -6.21 11.04 -27.77
C VAL A 8 -5.36 10.20 -26.82
N PHE A 9 -4.29 9.56 -27.29
CA PHE A 9 -3.43 8.76 -26.41
C PHE A 9 -2.63 9.60 -25.41
N GLU A 10 -2.21 10.81 -25.76
CA GLU A 10 -1.59 11.75 -24.81
C GLU A 10 -2.55 12.13 -23.68
N VAL A 11 -3.81 12.41 -24.01
CA VAL A 11 -4.85 12.68 -23.01
C VAL A 11 -5.10 11.46 -22.14
N LEU A 12 -5.17 10.26 -22.72
CA LEU A 12 -5.37 9.02 -21.96
C LEU A 12 -4.19 8.71 -21.02
N ASP A 13 -2.96 9.02 -21.42
CA ASP A 13 -1.79 8.90 -20.54
C ASP A 13 -1.93 9.83 -19.33
N LEU A 14 -2.26 11.10 -19.56
CA LEU A 14 -2.50 12.07 -18.47
C LEU A 14 -3.68 11.66 -17.58
N MET A 15 -4.77 11.17 -18.18
CA MET A 15 -5.92 10.67 -17.45
C MET A 15 -5.57 9.46 -16.60
N SER A 16 -4.76 8.52 -17.11
CA SER A 16 -4.39 7.30 -16.38
C SER A 16 -3.66 7.57 -15.06
N GLU A 17 -3.01 8.73 -14.99
CA GLU A 17 -2.28 9.20 -13.82
C GLU A 17 -3.17 9.89 -12.78
N LEU A 18 -4.34 10.41 -13.19
CA LEU A 18 -5.23 11.20 -12.34
C LEU A 18 -6.56 10.50 -12.03
N ILE A 19 -7.03 9.63 -12.92
CA ILE A 19 -8.36 9.01 -12.90
C ILE A 19 -8.19 7.50 -12.89
N TYR A 20 -8.38 6.91 -11.71
CA TYR A 20 -8.13 5.49 -11.52
C TYR A 20 -9.27 4.67 -12.12
N THR A 21 -10.52 5.04 -11.84
CA THR A 21 -11.72 4.35 -12.32
C THR A 21 -12.65 5.30 -13.06
N LEU A 22 -13.50 4.76 -13.94
CA LEU A 22 -14.42 5.51 -14.78
C LEU A 22 -15.87 5.09 -14.51
N SER A 23 -16.79 6.06 -14.47
CA SER A 23 -18.22 5.80 -14.44
C SER A 23 -18.69 5.12 -15.74
N SER A 24 -19.86 4.50 -15.71
CA SER A 24 -20.46 3.84 -16.87
C SER A 24 -20.58 4.79 -18.07
N ASP A 25 -20.99 6.05 -17.83
CA ASP A 25 -21.08 7.07 -18.89
C ASP A 25 -19.70 7.43 -19.45
N SER A 26 -18.68 7.52 -18.59
CA SER A 26 -17.31 7.81 -19.01
C SER A 26 -16.72 6.64 -19.81
N LEU A 27 -16.98 5.40 -19.38
CA LEU A 27 -16.59 4.20 -20.11
C LEU A 27 -17.25 4.15 -21.49
N GLU A 28 -18.53 4.53 -21.58
CA GLU A 28 -19.22 4.60 -22.87
C GLU A 28 -18.58 5.64 -23.79
N ALA A 29 -18.29 6.85 -23.29
CA ALA A 29 -17.60 7.88 -24.07
C ALA A 29 -16.21 7.42 -24.56
N VAL A 30 -15.45 6.71 -23.72
CA VAL A 30 -14.17 6.09 -24.12
C VAL A 30 -14.41 5.01 -25.18
N ARG A 31 -15.40 4.13 -24.99
CA ARG A 31 -15.76 3.08 -25.96
C ARG A 31 -16.10 3.66 -27.33
N GLU A 32 -16.90 4.72 -27.37
CA GLU A 32 -17.24 5.42 -28.61
C GLU A 32 -16.00 6.04 -29.26
N THR A 33 -15.11 6.63 -28.47
CA THR A 33 -13.87 7.22 -28.99
C THR A 33 -12.98 6.18 -29.64
N PHE A 34 -12.77 5.03 -28.98
CA PHE A 34 -11.96 3.94 -29.51
C PHE A 34 -12.58 3.32 -30.77
N THR A 35 -13.90 3.11 -30.77
CA THR A 35 -14.58 2.46 -31.90
C THR A 35 -14.78 3.39 -33.10
N LYS A 36 -15.34 4.59 -32.88
CA LYS A 36 -15.70 5.53 -33.96
C LYS A 36 -14.52 6.36 -34.46
N HIS A 37 -13.61 6.77 -33.58
CA HIS A 37 -12.53 7.70 -33.95
C HIS A 37 -11.16 7.04 -34.12
N LEU A 38 -10.91 5.93 -33.42
CA LEU A 38 -9.63 5.21 -33.52
C LEU A 38 -9.72 3.91 -34.34
N SER A 39 -10.94 3.46 -34.68
CA SER A 39 -11.19 2.19 -35.37
C SER A 39 -10.58 0.97 -34.64
N LEU A 40 -10.64 1.00 -33.31
CA LEU A 40 -10.19 -0.08 -32.42
C LEU A 40 -11.39 -0.82 -31.82
N ARG A 41 -11.18 -2.06 -31.41
CA ARG A 41 -12.19 -2.82 -30.66
C ARG A 41 -12.26 -2.27 -29.24
N ALA A 42 -13.46 -2.26 -28.68
CA ALA A 42 -13.71 -1.90 -27.29
C ALA A 42 -14.80 -2.81 -26.74
N SER A 43 -14.52 -3.54 -25.67
CA SER A 43 -15.43 -4.55 -25.11
C SER A 43 -15.40 -4.51 -23.60
N LEU A 44 -16.59 -4.53 -23.00
CA LEU A 44 -16.71 -4.73 -21.56
C LEU A 44 -16.37 -6.18 -21.23
N VAL A 45 -15.53 -6.35 -20.21
CA VAL A 45 -15.06 -7.63 -19.71
C VAL A 45 -15.11 -7.62 -18.19
N ASP A 46 -15.33 -8.79 -17.59
CA ASP A 46 -15.10 -8.97 -16.16
C ASP A 46 -13.69 -9.56 -15.98
N ILE A 47 -12.83 -8.87 -15.23
CA ILE A 47 -11.47 -9.31 -14.88
C ILE A 47 -11.45 -9.63 -13.40
N ASP A 48 -11.15 -10.88 -13.09
CA ASP A 48 -10.95 -11.34 -11.72
C ASP A 48 -9.75 -10.63 -11.08
N ALA A 49 -9.91 -10.11 -9.86
CA ALA A 49 -8.89 -9.29 -9.20
C ALA A 49 -7.65 -10.10 -8.77
N GLU A 50 -7.80 -11.40 -8.50
CA GLU A 50 -6.73 -12.29 -8.08
C GLU A 50 -5.89 -12.75 -9.28
N VAL A 51 -6.55 -13.06 -10.40
CA VAL A 51 -5.91 -13.56 -11.63
C VAL A 51 -5.42 -12.43 -12.53
N GLY A 52 -6.20 -11.35 -12.67
CA GLY A 52 -5.87 -10.18 -13.48
C GLY A 52 -5.85 -10.41 -14.99
N GLY A 53 -6.32 -11.56 -15.48
CA GLY A 53 -6.31 -11.91 -16.90
C GLY A 53 -7.52 -11.35 -17.65
N CYS A 54 -7.29 -10.63 -18.75
CA CYS A 54 -8.34 -10.14 -19.63
C CYS A 54 -8.69 -11.17 -20.72
N ALA A 55 -9.93 -11.63 -20.74
CA ALA A 55 -10.41 -12.60 -21.73
C ALA A 55 -10.51 -12.03 -23.16
N ALA A 56 -10.65 -10.71 -23.33
CA ALA A 56 -10.80 -10.09 -24.65
C ALA A 56 -9.47 -9.93 -25.41
N CYS A 57 -8.37 -9.67 -24.70
CA CYS A 57 -7.06 -9.44 -25.33
C CYS A 57 -5.98 -10.45 -24.90
N SER A 58 -6.32 -11.38 -24.00
CA SER A 58 -5.43 -12.41 -23.43
C SER A 58 -4.18 -11.83 -22.74
N ARG A 59 -4.22 -10.56 -22.31
CA ARG A 59 -3.16 -9.93 -21.50
C ARG A 59 -3.58 -9.84 -20.04
N SER A 60 -2.59 -9.82 -19.17
CA SER A 60 -2.80 -9.55 -17.74
C SER A 60 -2.69 -8.06 -17.45
N LEU A 61 -3.46 -7.60 -16.46
CA LEU A 61 -3.27 -6.30 -15.84
C LEU A 61 -1.85 -6.21 -15.27
N ARG A 62 -1.29 -5.00 -15.24
CA ARG A 62 0.07 -4.76 -14.73
C ARG A 62 0.04 -4.45 -13.24
N SER A 63 1.15 -4.75 -12.57
CA SER A 63 1.54 -4.12 -11.30
C SER A 63 2.20 -2.79 -11.63
N ILE A 64 1.51 -1.67 -11.39
CA ILE A 64 2.04 -0.34 -11.64
C ILE A 64 2.46 0.24 -10.29
N ASP A 65 3.71 -0.04 -9.93
CA ASP A 65 4.34 0.47 -8.72
C ASP A 65 5.00 1.85 -8.97
N LEU A 66 5.48 2.49 -7.92
CA LEU A 66 6.25 3.73 -8.02
C LEU A 66 7.64 3.47 -8.60
N GLU A 67 8.13 4.41 -9.40
CA GLU A 67 9.52 4.45 -9.83
C GLU A 67 10.44 4.92 -8.69
N ASP A 68 11.75 4.64 -8.83
CA ASP A 68 12.76 5.01 -7.83
C ASP A 68 12.77 6.51 -7.51
N SER A 69 12.56 7.36 -8.52
CA SER A 69 12.46 8.82 -8.35
C SER A 69 11.20 9.22 -7.57
N GLU A 70 10.05 8.60 -7.87
CA GLU A 70 8.79 8.83 -7.16
C GLU A 70 8.87 8.38 -5.69
N LEU A 71 9.58 7.27 -5.42
CA LEU A 71 9.86 6.80 -4.06
C LEU A 71 10.78 7.76 -3.28
N VAL A 72 11.81 8.31 -3.93
CA VAL A 72 12.69 9.32 -3.32
C VAL A 72 11.90 10.57 -2.96
N GLU A 73 11.07 11.07 -3.88
CA GLU A 73 10.22 12.24 -3.63
C GLU A 73 9.31 12.02 -2.41
N MET A 74 8.69 10.83 -2.31
CA MET A 74 7.85 10.49 -1.16
C MET A 74 8.65 10.44 0.14
N LEU A 75 9.85 9.86 0.13
CA LEU A 75 10.73 9.83 1.31
C LEU A 75 11.12 11.24 1.76
N GLU A 76 11.44 12.14 0.82
CA GLU A 76 11.78 13.54 1.12
C GLU A 76 10.59 14.31 1.70
N GLN A 77 9.39 14.10 1.17
CA GLN A 77 8.15 14.69 1.70
C GLN A 77 7.90 14.23 3.14
N ILE A 78 8.00 12.92 3.41
CA ILE A 78 7.84 12.37 4.76
C ILE A 78 8.93 12.91 5.70
N ASP A 79 10.19 12.96 5.27
CA ASP A 79 11.30 13.50 6.06
C ASP A 79 11.07 14.97 6.42
N GLY A 80 10.60 15.79 5.48
CA GLY A 80 10.27 17.20 5.72
C GLY A 80 9.17 17.39 6.77
N ILE A 81 8.13 16.56 6.73
CA ILE A 81 7.00 16.64 7.68
C ILE A 81 7.40 16.11 9.06
N ALA A 82 8.19 15.03 9.12
CA ALA A 82 8.57 14.40 10.39
C ALA A 82 9.54 15.24 11.23
N ARG A 83 10.22 16.23 10.62
CA ARG A 83 11.37 16.96 11.21
C ARG A 83 11.06 18.42 11.53
N VAL A 84 9.91 18.71 12.17
CA VAL A 84 9.46 20.08 12.56
C VAL A 84 10.29 20.72 13.71
N GLY A 85 11.57 20.37 13.84
CA GLY A 85 12.48 20.88 14.86
C GLY A 85 13.73 20.03 15.01
N GLU A 86 14.76 20.58 15.66
CA GLU A 86 16.07 19.92 15.79
C GLU A 86 15.98 18.56 16.52
N LYS A 87 15.17 18.49 17.59
CA LYS A 87 14.99 17.23 18.35
C LYS A 87 14.30 16.16 17.52
N GLN A 88 13.27 16.53 16.76
CA GLN A 88 12.57 15.65 15.84
C GLN A 88 13.50 15.20 14.71
N ALA A 89 14.32 16.10 14.17
CA ALA A 89 15.33 15.79 13.17
C ALA A 89 16.33 14.75 13.67
N GLN A 90 16.93 14.96 14.85
CA GLN A 90 17.87 14.01 15.46
C GLN A 90 17.22 12.63 15.70
N ALA A 91 15.97 12.61 16.20
CA ALA A 91 15.22 11.37 16.41
C ALA A 91 14.97 10.60 15.11
N PHE A 92 14.62 11.32 14.04
CA PHE A 92 14.36 10.73 12.74
C PHE A 92 15.65 10.29 12.03
N ASP A 93 16.75 11.03 12.19
CA ASP A 93 18.08 10.63 11.69
C ASP A 93 18.58 9.37 12.40
N ALA A 94 18.37 9.26 13.71
CA ALA A 94 18.65 8.04 14.46
C ALA A 94 17.83 6.85 13.95
N PHE A 95 16.56 7.06 13.59
CA PHE A 95 15.70 6.05 13.00
C PHE A 95 16.19 5.60 11.62
N LYS A 96 16.50 6.52 10.70
CA LYS A 96 17.05 6.20 9.37
C LYS A 96 18.36 5.39 9.47
N GLY A 97 19.22 5.77 10.42
CA GLY A 97 20.44 5.03 10.73
C GLY A 97 20.16 3.64 11.34
N TRP A 98 19.10 3.49 12.11
CA TRP A 98 18.65 2.20 12.62
C TRP A 98 18.13 1.30 11.49
N LEU A 99 17.25 1.80 10.61
CA LEU A 99 16.72 1.04 9.46
C LEU A 99 17.84 0.48 8.58
N SER A 100 18.81 1.32 8.24
CA SER A 100 19.96 0.94 7.43
C SER A 100 20.80 -0.18 8.03
N ARG A 101 20.84 -0.31 9.36
CA ARG A 101 21.64 -1.31 10.07
C ARG A 101 20.90 -2.60 10.41
N ASN A 102 19.58 -2.56 10.47
CA ASN A 102 18.77 -3.68 10.98
C ASN A 102 17.85 -4.30 9.92
N GLY A 103 17.74 -3.69 8.72
CA GLY A 103 17.06 -4.27 7.57
C GLY A 103 17.84 -5.40 6.87
N PRO A 104 17.30 -5.97 5.78
CA PRO A 104 16.04 -5.59 5.13
C PRO A 104 14.82 -6.15 5.86
N HIS A 105 13.74 -5.35 5.88
CA HIS A 105 12.40 -5.76 6.29
C HIS A 105 11.48 -5.70 5.06
N ASP A 106 10.58 -6.67 4.93
CA ASP A 106 9.61 -6.75 3.82
C ASP A 106 8.15 -6.70 4.30
N VAL A 107 7.96 -6.48 5.61
CA VAL A 107 6.66 -6.21 6.20
C VAL A 107 6.86 -5.13 7.25
N VAL A 108 6.13 -4.03 7.19
CA VAL A 108 6.10 -3.00 8.23
C VAL A 108 4.74 -3.05 8.90
N VAL A 109 4.74 -3.14 10.23
CA VAL A 109 3.54 -3.30 11.05
C VAL A 109 3.35 -2.06 11.90
N ASP A 110 2.20 -1.42 11.74
CA ASP A 110 1.70 -0.40 12.65
C ASP A 110 1.24 -1.08 13.96
N GLY A 111 2.15 -1.08 14.95
CA GLY A 111 1.97 -1.85 16.16
C GLY A 111 0.83 -1.36 17.04
N ALA A 112 0.63 -0.04 17.08
CA ALA A 112 -0.45 0.55 17.86
C ALA A 112 -1.81 0.22 17.24
N ASN A 113 -1.95 0.39 15.91
CA ASN A 113 -3.19 0.08 15.21
C ASN A 113 -3.59 -1.40 15.36
N VAL A 114 -2.62 -2.32 15.23
CA VAL A 114 -2.86 -3.76 15.47
C VAL A 114 -3.22 -4.04 16.93
N GLY A 115 -2.45 -3.48 17.87
CA GLY A 115 -2.63 -3.75 19.30
C GLY A 115 -3.92 -3.19 19.89
N PHE A 116 -4.51 -2.17 19.26
CA PHE A 116 -5.79 -1.58 19.66
C PHE A 116 -6.97 -2.01 18.78
N PHE A 117 -6.79 -2.95 17.88
CA PHE A 117 -7.90 -3.42 17.05
C PHE A 117 -9.03 -4.01 17.91
N ASN A 118 -10.25 -3.48 17.72
CA ASN A 118 -11.44 -3.74 18.53
C ASN A 118 -11.30 -3.40 20.03
N ALA A 119 -10.29 -2.63 20.43
CA ALA A 119 -10.15 -2.06 21.76
C ALA A 119 -10.86 -0.70 21.86
N ARG A 120 -11.27 -0.33 23.07
CA ARG A 120 -11.78 0.98 23.45
C ARG A 120 -10.89 1.60 24.52
N PRO A 121 -9.75 2.23 24.14
CA PRO A 121 -8.82 2.82 25.11
C PRO A 121 -9.47 3.93 25.95
N ASP A 122 -10.46 4.61 25.39
CA ASP A 122 -11.32 5.58 26.07
C ASP A 122 -12.16 4.95 27.19
N GLN A 123 -12.44 3.65 27.11
CA GLN A 123 -13.17 2.86 28.11
C GLN A 123 -12.21 2.02 28.98
N GLY A 124 -10.90 2.26 28.88
CA GLY A 124 -9.88 1.61 29.71
C GLY A 124 -9.27 0.34 29.12
N ASP A 125 -9.61 -0.05 27.88
CA ASP A 125 -8.96 -1.19 27.23
C ASP A 125 -7.47 -0.93 27.03
N SER A 126 -6.65 -1.92 27.33
CA SER A 126 -5.19 -1.87 27.15
C SER A 126 -4.76 -2.38 25.78
N LEU A 127 -3.57 -1.97 25.34
CA LEU A 127 -2.93 -2.51 24.14
C LEU A 127 -2.69 -4.02 24.28
N SER A 128 -3.09 -4.77 23.26
CA SER A 128 -2.94 -6.22 23.19
C SER A 128 -1.64 -6.62 22.49
N TYR A 129 -0.61 -6.92 23.30
CA TYR A 129 0.66 -7.47 22.79
C TYR A 129 0.49 -8.82 22.10
N ALA A 130 -0.50 -9.61 22.53
CA ALA A 130 -0.81 -10.90 21.93
C ALA A 130 -1.34 -10.76 20.48
N GLN A 131 -2.16 -9.75 20.18
CA GLN A 131 -2.60 -9.49 18.80
C GLN A 131 -1.42 -9.06 17.93
N VAL A 132 -0.60 -8.12 18.40
CA VAL A 132 0.62 -7.69 17.70
C VAL A 132 1.54 -8.87 17.42
N HIS A 133 1.74 -9.73 18.42
CA HIS A 133 2.59 -10.91 18.30
C HIS A 133 2.09 -11.90 17.25
N ARG A 134 0.77 -12.14 17.18
CA ARG A 134 0.18 -13.03 16.16
C ARG A 134 0.37 -12.51 14.75
N VAL A 135 0.20 -11.20 14.54
CA VAL A 135 0.48 -10.60 13.22
C VAL A 135 1.95 -10.84 12.85
N VAL A 136 2.88 -10.52 13.76
CA VAL A 136 4.32 -10.75 13.53
C VAL A 136 4.60 -12.23 13.20
N GLN A 137 4.06 -13.17 13.98
CA GLN A 137 4.27 -14.61 13.78
C GLN A 137 3.71 -15.09 12.44
N TRP A 138 2.53 -14.61 12.04
CA TRP A 138 1.89 -14.99 10.79
C TRP A 138 2.78 -14.69 9.57
N PHE A 139 3.43 -13.52 9.56
CA PHE A 139 4.37 -13.12 8.52
C PHE A 139 5.70 -13.90 8.64
N GLN A 140 6.24 -14.07 9.84
CA GLN A 140 7.48 -14.83 10.07
C GLN A 140 7.37 -16.30 9.60
N GLN A 141 6.23 -16.95 9.85
CA GLN A 141 5.97 -18.32 9.39
C GLN A 141 5.95 -18.46 7.86
N ARG A 142 5.83 -17.33 7.13
CA ARG A 142 5.89 -17.25 5.66
C ARG A 142 7.24 -16.76 5.17
N ASN A 143 8.27 -16.83 6.01
CA ASN A 143 9.64 -16.35 5.74
C ASN A 143 9.75 -14.85 5.45
N GLN A 144 8.79 -14.07 5.93
CA GLN A 144 8.82 -12.61 5.84
C GLN A 144 9.47 -12.01 7.10
N LYS A 145 10.00 -10.80 6.95
CA LYS A 145 10.81 -10.09 7.93
C LYS A 145 10.07 -8.84 8.43
N PRO A 146 9.18 -8.98 9.42
CA PRO A 146 8.43 -7.87 9.95
C PRO A 146 9.31 -6.86 10.70
N LEU A 147 8.96 -5.59 10.55
CA LEU A 147 9.36 -4.47 11.39
C LEU A 147 8.11 -3.91 12.07
N LEU A 148 8.02 -4.13 13.37
CA LEU A 148 7.05 -3.52 14.27
C LEU A 148 7.52 -2.11 14.63
N VAL A 149 6.68 -1.11 14.40
CA VAL A 149 6.92 0.27 14.84
C VAL A 149 5.81 0.66 15.80
N MET A 150 6.18 1.19 16.96
CA MET A 150 5.22 1.59 17.98
C MET A 150 5.81 2.64 18.93
N HIS A 151 5.01 3.59 19.39
CA HIS A 151 5.48 4.63 20.31
C HIS A 151 5.96 4.11 21.68
N CYS A 152 7.01 4.72 22.24
CA CYS A 152 7.65 4.27 23.48
C CYS A 152 6.72 4.24 24.70
N ARG A 153 5.65 5.04 24.68
CA ARG A 153 4.61 5.09 25.72
C ARG A 153 3.97 3.73 26.00
N HIS A 154 3.95 2.85 25.00
CA HIS A 154 3.38 1.52 25.17
C HIS A 154 4.29 0.64 26.03
N PHE A 155 5.60 0.93 26.08
CA PHE A 155 6.57 0.13 26.84
C PHE A 155 7.01 0.77 28.17
N SER A 156 6.63 2.01 28.45
CA SER A 156 7.16 2.79 29.58
C SER A 156 6.66 2.30 30.95
N ASP A 157 5.49 1.66 31.02
CA ASP A 157 4.92 1.16 32.28
C ASP A 157 5.08 -0.36 32.39
N SER A 158 6.33 -0.81 32.43
CA SER A 158 6.67 -2.25 32.51
C SER A 158 6.10 -2.95 33.75
N ALA A 159 5.71 -2.20 34.79
CA ALA A 159 5.09 -2.72 36.00
C ALA A 159 3.63 -3.14 35.80
N LYS A 160 2.91 -2.52 34.83
CA LYS A 160 1.56 -2.93 34.43
C LYS A 160 1.55 -4.01 33.35
N MET A 161 2.71 -4.31 32.77
CA MET A 161 2.85 -5.33 31.74
C MET A 161 2.89 -6.72 32.38
N SER A 162 2.07 -7.65 31.86
CA SER A 162 2.15 -9.04 32.29
C SER A 162 3.53 -9.64 32.00
N GLY A 163 3.94 -10.66 32.75
CA GLY A 163 5.22 -11.34 32.52
C GLY A 163 5.36 -11.86 31.08
N ALA A 164 4.28 -12.41 30.54
CA ALA A 164 4.22 -12.93 29.18
C ALA A 164 4.32 -11.82 28.12
N ASP A 165 3.80 -10.63 28.36
CA ASP A 165 3.90 -9.52 27.39
C ASP A 165 5.29 -8.88 27.41
N ARG A 166 5.89 -8.79 28.59
CA ARG A 166 7.28 -8.35 28.73
C ARG A 166 8.24 -9.26 27.98
N GLU A 167 8.02 -10.57 28.05
CA GLU A 167 8.81 -11.54 27.29
C GLU A 167 8.70 -11.33 25.77
N LYS A 168 7.49 -11.09 25.24
CA LYS A 168 7.28 -10.76 23.82
C LYS A 168 8.03 -9.50 23.40
N VAL A 169 7.92 -8.43 24.20
CA VAL A 169 8.60 -7.16 23.91
C VAL A 169 10.11 -7.32 23.90
N GLU A 170 10.68 -8.01 24.90
CA GLU A 170 12.12 -8.25 24.95
C GLU A 170 12.59 -9.17 23.81
N MET A 171 11.78 -10.15 23.41
CA MET A 171 12.04 -10.96 22.22
C MET A 171 12.08 -10.09 20.96
N TRP A 172 11.10 -9.20 20.75
CA TRP A 172 11.07 -8.31 19.58
C TRP A 172 12.30 -7.38 19.52
N LYS A 173 12.72 -6.84 20.67
CA LYS A 173 13.95 -6.03 20.79
C LYS A 173 15.21 -6.84 20.45
N ARG A 174 15.33 -8.06 20.99
CA ARG A 174 16.49 -8.95 20.72
C ARG A 174 16.58 -9.32 19.25
N GLN A 175 15.45 -9.63 18.62
CA GLN A 175 15.36 -9.98 17.21
C GLN A 175 15.48 -8.78 16.25
N LYS A 176 15.62 -7.56 16.77
CA LYS A 176 15.67 -6.32 15.97
C LYS A 176 14.47 -6.12 15.06
N ILE A 177 13.30 -6.60 15.50
CA ILE A 177 12.03 -6.41 14.78
C ILE A 177 11.16 -5.33 15.39
N LEU A 178 11.51 -4.74 16.54
CA LEU A 178 10.79 -3.61 17.13
C LEU A 178 11.63 -2.33 17.05
N TYR A 179 11.06 -1.29 16.45
CA TYR A 179 11.50 0.08 16.63
C TYR A 179 10.51 0.85 17.53
N SER A 180 10.99 1.27 18.69
CA SER A 180 10.22 2.11 19.61
C SER A 180 10.43 3.58 19.27
N THR A 181 9.41 4.27 18.77
CA THR A 181 9.54 5.70 18.45
C THR A 181 9.63 6.52 19.76
N PRO A 182 10.42 7.61 19.79
CA PRO A 182 10.64 8.36 21.01
C PRO A 182 9.44 9.25 21.37
N ALA A 183 9.37 9.65 22.64
CA ALA A 183 8.31 10.51 23.14
C ALA A 183 8.18 11.81 22.33
N LYS A 184 6.94 12.27 22.15
CA LYS A 184 6.58 13.49 21.39
C LYS A 184 6.74 13.38 19.87
N MET A 185 7.03 12.19 19.36
CA MET A 185 6.95 11.91 17.93
C MET A 185 5.61 11.27 17.59
N ASN A 186 5.11 11.55 16.38
CA ASN A 186 4.05 10.73 15.80
C ASN A 186 4.69 9.47 15.19
N ASP A 187 4.28 8.28 15.63
CA ASP A 187 4.74 7.01 15.08
C ASP A 187 4.29 6.76 13.63
N ASP A 188 3.24 7.42 13.16
CA ASP A 188 2.76 7.35 11.78
C ASP A 188 3.85 7.61 10.74
N TRP A 189 4.64 8.67 10.97
CA TRP A 189 5.72 9.02 10.06
C TRP A 189 6.86 8.00 10.04
N PHE A 190 7.05 7.25 11.13
CA PHE A 190 8.12 6.27 11.22
C PHE A 190 7.77 5.01 10.45
N TRP A 191 6.59 4.43 10.67
CA TRP A 191 6.20 3.24 9.94
C TRP A 191 5.95 3.56 8.46
N LEU A 192 5.41 4.73 8.13
CA LEU A 192 5.22 5.12 6.74
C LEU A 192 6.57 5.24 6.03
N PHE A 193 7.52 5.98 6.62
CA PHE A 193 8.86 6.11 6.06
C PHE A 193 9.56 4.76 5.91
N ALA A 194 9.47 3.89 6.93
CA ALA A 194 10.05 2.54 6.85
C ALA A 194 9.47 1.73 5.68
N GLY A 195 8.17 1.83 5.43
CA GLY A 195 7.52 1.16 4.31
C GLY A 195 8.02 1.58 2.95
N VAL A 196 8.04 2.90 2.71
CA VAL A 196 8.51 3.49 1.45
C VAL A 196 10.00 3.22 1.28
N TRP A 197 10.78 3.34 2.36
CA TRP A 197 12.21 3.06 2.36
C TRP A 197 12.49 1.60 2.03
N ALA A 198 11.77 0.67 2.68
CA ALA A 198 11.90 -0.75 2.42
C ALA A 198 11.52 -1.09 0.98
N THR A 199 10.47 -0.45 0.43
CA THR A 199 10.05 -0.62 -0.97
C THR A 199 11.19 -0.23 -1.91
N LYS A 200 11.81 0.93 -1.69
CA LYS A 200 12.95 1.39 -2.49
C LYS A 200 14.16 0.45 -2.40
N GLN A 201 14.41 -0.11 -1.22
CA GLN A 201 15.55 -0.99 -0.97
C GLN A 201 15.29 -2.46 -1.35
N ALA A 202 14.04 -2.80 -1.69
CA ALA A 202 13.65 -4.16 -2.00
C ALA A 202 14.40 -4.68 -3.24
N LYS A 203 14.88 -5.92 -3.15
CA LYS A 203 15.45 -6.60 -4.32
C LYS A 203 14.34 -6.90 -5.32
N LYS A 204 14.70 -7.00 -6.60
CA LYS A 204 13.77 -7.40 -7.66
C LYS A 204 13.05 -8.69 -7.26
N GLY A 205 11.71 -8.65 -7.22
CA GLY A 205 10.85 -9.77 -6.84
C GLY A 205 10.49 -9.84 -5.35
N THR A 206 11.03 -8.96 -4.50
CA THR A 206 10.59 -8.79 -3.11
C THR A 206 9.49 -7.72 -3.06
N HIS A 207 8.32 -8.10 -2.56
CA HIS A 207 7.23 -7.16 -2.32
C HIS A 207 7.18 -6.78 -0.84
N VAL A 208 6.94 -5.50 -0.55
CA VAL A 208 6.89 -4.96 0.82
C VAL A 208 5.44 -4.76 1.23
N TYR A 209 5.05 -5.23 2.41
CA TYR A 209 3.68 -5.06 2.92
C TYR A 209 3.61 -4.05 4.07
N MET A 210 2.54 -3.27 4.09
CA MET A 210 2.19 -2.30 5.12
C MET A 210 0.96 -2.79 5.87
N VAL A 211 1.12 -3.23 7.12
CA VAL A 211 0.03 -3.80 7.91
C VAL A 211 -0.55 -2.72 8.81
N SER A 212 -1.67 -2.13 8.39
CA SER A 212 -2.45 -1.18 9.18
C SER A 212 -3.89 -1.12 8.66
N ASN A 213 -4.84 -0.88 9.56
CA ASN A 213 -6.22 -0.51 9.21
C ASN A 213 -6.44 1.00 9.22
N ASP A 214 -5.42 1.77 9.60
CA ASP A 214 -5.48 3.21 9.45
C ASP A 214 -5.56 3.56 7.96
N GLN A 215 -6.49 4.43 7.62
CA GLN A 215 -6.72 4.88 6.24
C GLN A 215 -5.92 6.15 5.94
N MET A 216 -5.24 6.72 6.94
CA MET A 216 -4.45 7.95 6.87
C MET A 216 -5.27 9.09 6.28
N ARG A 217 -6.53 9.23 6.75
CA ARG A 217 -7.50 10.19 6.21
C ARG A 217 -7.41 11.58 6.82
N ASP A 218 -6.54 11.76 7.81
CA ASP A 218 -6.43 13.00 8.55
C ASP A 218 -5.70 14.09 7.74
N HIS A 219 -5.93 15.35 8.13
CA HIS A 219 -5.50 16.54 7.39
C HIS A 219 -3.97 16.62 7.22
N HIS A 220 -3.20 15.90 8.05
CA HIS A 220 -1.75 15.79 7.93
C HIS A 220 -1.27 15.06 6.65
N PHE A 221 -2.08 14.16 6.09
CA PHE A 221 -1.70 13.38 4.91
C PHE A 221 -1.98 14.08 3.59
N GLN A 222 -2.72 15.19 3.61
CA GLN A 222 -2.89 16.07 2.44
C GLN A 222 -1.58 16.79 2.06
N MET A 223 -0.54 16.73 2.91
CA MET A 223 0.80 17.28 2.63
C MET A 223 1.69 16.35 1.82
N LEU A 224 1.34 15.06 1.68
CA LEU A 224 2.03 14.16 0.75
C LEU A 224 1.54 14.44 -0.67
N SER A 225 2.36 14.12 -1.69
CA SER A 225 1.86 13.96 -3.05
C SER A 225 0.76 12.90 -3.02
N THR A 226 -0.51 13.36 -2.97
CA THR A 226 -1.69 12.50 -2.86
C THR A 226 -1.65 11.41 -3.93
N ARG A 227 -1.15 11.73 -5.13
CA ARG A 227 -1.03 10.78 -6.22
C ARG A 227 -0.02 9.67 -5.94
N ASN A 228 1.22 10.00 -5.58
CA ASN A 228 2.24 8.98 -5.34
C ASN A 228 1.86 8.12 -4.15
N PHE A 229 1.33 8.74 -3.09
CA PHE A 229 0.90 8.03 -1.88
C PHE A 229 -0.24 7.06 -2.17
N LEU A 230 -1.30 7.50 -2.85
CA LEU A 230 -2.40 6.62 -3.24
C LEU A 230 -1.92 5.51 -4.19
N LYS A 231 -1.00 5.83 -5.11
CA LYS A 231 -0.45 4.87 -6.06
C LYS A 231 0.31 3.75 -5.35
N TRP A 232 1.19 4.12 -4.42
CA TRP A 232 1.94 3.18 -3.58
C TRP A 232 1.01 2.43 -2.62
N ARG A 233 0.13 3.11 -1.91
CA ARG A 233 -0.78 2.50 -0.93
C ARG A 233 -1.60 1.36 -1.53
N GLU A 234 -2.16 1.53 -2.74
CA GLU A 234 -2.93 0.47 -3.42
C GLU A 234 -2.18 -0.87 -3.48
N ARG A 235 -0.85 -0.81 -3.64
CA ARG A 235 0.00 -1.97 -3.89
C ARG A 235 0.53 -2.60 -2.62
N HIS A 236 0.68 -1.81 -1.55
CA HIS A 236 1.43 -2.22 -0.37
C HIS A 236 0.57 -2.42 0.87
N TRP A 237 -0.65 -1.88 0.92
CA TRP A 237 -1.49 -1.90 2.12
C TRP A 237 -2.15 -3.26 2.37
N VAL A 238 -2.02 -3.77 3.60
CA VAL A 238 -2.64 -4.99 4.10
C VAL A 238 -3.56 -4.63 5.25
N ASN A 239 -4.86 -4.79 5.04
CA ASN A 239 -5.83 -4.71 6.13
C ASN A 239 -5.88 -6.03 6.88
N PHE A 240 -6.16 -5.97 8.18
CA PHE A 240 -6.20 -7.13 9.04
C PHE A 240 -7.49 -7.18 9.84
N PHE A 241 -7.89 -8.37 10.26
CA PHE A 241 -9.09 -8.59 11.04
C PHE A 241 -8.90 -9.73 12.03
N PHE A 242 -9.53 -9.60 13.20
CA PHE A 242 -9.61 -10.63 14.23
C PHE A 242 -11.08 -10.95 14.49
N ALA A 243 -11.44 -12.23 14.48
CA ALA A 243 -12.83 -12.69 14.59
C ALA A 243 -13.48 -12.34 15.93
N ASP A 244 -12.69 -12.29 17.00
CA ASP A 244 -13.17 -11.94 18.33
C ASP A 244 -12.11 -11.16 19.12
N LYS A 245 -12.55 -10.59 20.26
CA LYS A 245 -11.66 -9.92 21.21
C LYS A 245 -10.90 -10.89 22.10
N SER A 246 -11.24 -12.18 22.08
CA SER A 246 -10.47 -13.16 22.82
C SER A 246 -9.10 -13.16 22.15
N HIS A 247 -8.05 -12.94 22.91
CA HIS A 247 -6.69 -12.88 22.39
C HIS A 247 -6.20 -14.28 21.94
N SER A 248 -7.08 -15.09 21.31
CA SER A 248 -6.90 -16.45 20.83
C SER A 248 -7.13 -16.57 19.32
N SER A 249 -7.92 -15.67 18.71
CA SER A 249 -8.23 -15.72 17.29
C SER A 249 -7.01 -15.43 16.41
N GLU A 250 -6.88 -16.21 15.33
CA GLU A 250 -5.86 -15.99 14.30
C GLU A 250 -6.24 -14.78 13.44
N PRO A 251 -5.26 -13.94 13.04
CA PRO A 251 -5.52 -12.82 12.15
C PRO A 251 -5.82 -13.31 10.74
N SER A 252 -6.82 -12.70 10.11
CA SER A 252 -7.05 -12.75 8.67
C SER A 252 -6.57 -11.46 8.02
N PHE A 253 -6.05 -11.54 6.80
CA PHE A 253 -5.50 -10.40 6.07
C PHE A 253 -6.19 -10.23 4.72
N ALA A 254 -6.60 -9.01 4.41
CA ALA A 254 -6.92 -8.61 3.04
C ALA A 254 -5.64 -8.09 2.41
N MET A 255 -4.98 -8.95 1.63
CA MET A 255 -3.75 -8.64 0.91
C MET A 255 -4.05 -7.67 -0.24
N PRO A 256 -3.13 -6.77 -0.61
CA PRO A 256 -3.30 -5.95 -1.79
C PRO A 256 -3.37 -6.86 -3.03
N SER A 257 -4.09 -6.39 -4.07
CA SER A 257 -4.15 -7.10 -5.35
C SER A 257 -2.74 -7.36 -5.87
N LYS A 258 -2.55 -8.26 -6.83
CA LYS A 258 -1.26 -8.41 -7.55
C LYS A 258 -1.13 -7.43 -8.70
N HIS A 259 -2.22 -6.75 -9.04
CA HIS A 259 -2.33 -5.85 -10.18
C HIS A 259 -2.90 -4.50 -9.72
N SER A 260 -2.62 -3.43 -10.47
CA SER A 260 -3.20 -2.12 -10.20
C SER A 260 -4.62 -2.04 -10.76
N ILE A 261 -5.58 -1.57 -9.96
CA ILE A 261 -6.97 -1.37 -10.36
C ILE A 261 -7.13 0.09 -10.79
N ARG A 262 -6.49 0.41 -11.91
CA ARG A 262 -6.56 1.73 -12.52
C ARG A 262 -6.50 1.65 -14.04
N THR A 263 -6.95 2.73 -14.69
CA THR A 263 -6.74 2.95 -16.11
C THR A 263 -5.28 2.69 -16.47
N GLN A 264 -5.04 1.78 -17.40
CA GLN A 264 -3.69 1.38 -17.74
C GLN A 264 -3.59 0.83 -19.15
N ARG A 265 -2.41 0.99 -19.74
CA ARG A 265 -1.99 0.17 -20.89
C ARG A 265 -1.73 -1.26 -20.45
N ALA A 266 -2.02 -2.23 -21.30
CA ALA A 266 -1.66 -3.61 -21.03
C ALA A 266 -0.15 -3.86 -21.15
N THR A 267 0.53 -3.15 -22.07
CA THR A 267 1.98 -3.14 -22.17
C THR A 267 2.52 -1.72 -22.39
N PRO A 268 3.71 -1.37 -21.88
CA PRO A 268 4.27 -0.01 -22.03
C PRO A 268 4.50 0.40 -23.49
N ASP A 269 4.87 -0.55 -24.33
CA ASP A 269 5.28 -0.39 -25.72
C ASP A 269 4.12 -0.30 -26.71
N ARG A 270 2.92 -0.79 -26.36
CA ARG A 270 1.73 -0.76 -27.21
C ARG A 270 0.82 0.41 -26.82
N LYS A 271 0.71 1.40 -27.70
CA LYS A 271 -0.17 2.57 -27.51
C LYS A 271 -1.66 2.23 -27.69
N ASP A 272 -1.98 1.13 -28.35
CA ASP A 272 -3.31 0.75 -28.82
C ASP A 272 -4.02 -0.30 -27.95
N LEU A 273 -3.47 -0.65 -26.78
CA LEU A 273 -4.01 -1.67 -25.89
C LEU A 273 -4.20 -1.16 -24.46
N TRP A 274 -5.46 -0.95 -24.08
CA TRP A 274 -5.85 -0.29 -22.83
C TRP A 274 -6.90 -1.08 -22.04
N HIS A 275 -6.87 -0.92 -20.73
CA HIS A 275 -7.87 -1.38 -19.79
C HIS A 275 -8.34 -0.20 -18.93
N PHE A 276 -9.65 0.01 -18.86
CA PHE A 276 -10.29 1.05 -18.06
C PHE A 276 -11.24 0.41 -17.05
N PRO A 277 -10.98 0.50 -15.73
CA PRO A 277 -11.84 -0.11 -14.73
C PRO A 277 -13.10 0.73 -14.47
N SER A 278 -14.22 0.05 -14.23
CA SER A 278 -15.48 0.66 -13.83
C SER A 278 -15.44 1.11 -12.37
N SER A 279 -15.94 2.32 -12.08
CA SER A 279 -16.24 2.76 -10.71
C SER A 279 -17.54 2.18 -10.18
N ASP A 280 -18.42 1.74 -11.08
CA ASP A 280 -19.81 1.40 -10.74
C ASP A 280 -19.99 -0.10 -10.49
N LYS A 281 -19.16 -0.94 -11.13
CA LYS A 281 -19.19 -2.40 -11.00
C LYS A 281 -17.79 -2.96 -10.76
N VAL A 282 -17.57 -3.51 -9.56
CA VAL A 282 -16.31 -4.17 -9.18
C VAL A 282 -15.99 -5.29 -10.17
N GLY A 283 -14.73 -5.34 -10.63
CA GLY A 283 -14.25 -6.35 -11.57
C GLY A 283 -14.64 -6.09 -13.02
N GLN A 284 -15.48 -5.10 -13.34
CA GLN A 284 -15.79 -4.73 -14.73
C GLN A 284 -14.74 -3.78 -15.29
N TRP A 285 -14.30 -4.06 -16.52
CA TRP A 285 -13.34 -3.25 -17.26
C TRP A 285 -13.80 -3.06 -18.70
N LEU A 286 -13.42 -1.94 -19.31
CA LEU A 286 -13.41 -1.79 -20.76
C LEU A 286 -12.02 -2.16 -21.28
N CYS A 287 -11.95 -3.20 -22.10
CA CYS A 287 -10.74 -3.56 -22.84
C CYS A 287 -10.81 -2.94 -24.23
N CYS A 288 -9.82 -2.13 -24.59
CA CYS A 288 -9.69 -1.54 -25.92
C CYS A 288 -8.41 -2.05 -26.60
N SER A 289 -8.54 -2.63 -27.79
CA SER A 289 -7.43 -3.29 -28.49
C SER A 289 -7.57 -3.25 -30.01
N GLN A 290 -6.44 -3.38 -30.73
CA GLN A 290 -6.46 -3.65 -32.17
C GLN A 290 -6.67 -5.14 -32.48
N GLU A 291 -6.18 -6.02 -31.60
CA GLU A 291 -6.24 -7.48 -31.74
C GLU A 291 -7.42 -8.08 -30.94
N GLY A 292 -8.05 -9.14 -31.48
CA GLY A 292 -8.95 -9.98 -30.70
C GLY A 292 -8.19 -11.06 -29.92
N PRO A 293 -8.89 -11.95 -29.18
CA PRO A 293 -8.22 -13.11 -28.61
C PRO A 293 -7.52 -13.90 -29.72
N PRO A 294 -6.34 -14.49 -29.47
CA PRO A 294 -5.72 -15.42 -30.41
C PRO A 294 -6.75 -16.51 -30.76
N GLN A 295 -6.92 -16.79 -32.06
CA GLN A 295 -7.73 -17.93 -32.51
C GLN A 295 -7.06 -19.25 -32.14
#